data_AF-A0A3P6TKY5-F1
#
_entry.id   AF-A0A3P6TKY5-F1
#
_cell.length_a   1.000
_cell.length_b   1.000
_cell.length_c   1.000
_cell.angle_alpha   90.00
_cell.angle_beta   90.00
_cell.angle_gamma   90.00
#
_symmetry.space_group_name_H-M   'P 1'
#
loop_
_entity.id
_entity.type
_entity.pdbx_description
1 polymer ?
#
loop_
_entity_poly.entity_id
_entity_poly.type
_entity_poly.pdbx_seq_one_letter_code
_entity_poly.pdbx_strand_id
1 'polypeptide(L)'
;MDRAVYFLIIYGCIAAANTIFTCIRAFLFAYGGIQAARHLHANLLHKLLKASASWWDRTPSGRVINRICSDVYTCDDNLPFQLNILLASFFNLIGTMVITIMGLPLMTPIILLLLTIYYFIQKYYRLTTVELKRLTSLSLSPFYSHLSDTVNGLVTIRAQRFVDRFAKELRERLTVNLRAQFSSLAATQWLSIRLSLIAVGIVATIAISA
;
A
#
# COMPACT_ATOMS: atom_id res chain seq x y z
N MET A 1 -45.11 -7.34 23.74
CA MET A 1 -44.14 -6.61 22.90
C MET A 1 -44.13 -7.25 21.54
N ASP A 2 -44.45 -6.49 20.50
CA ASP A 2 -44.49 -7.00 19.14
C ASP A 2 -43.12 -7.56 18.75
N ARG A 3 -43.10 -8.74 18.11
CA ARG A 3 -41.84 -9.40 17.70
C ARG A 3 -40.93 -8.46 16.92
N ALA A 4 -41.52 -7.53 16.15
CA ALA A 4 -40.82 -6.47 15.43
C ALA A 4 -40.00 -5.55 16.35
N VAL A 5 -40.58 -5.09 17.48
CA VAL A 5 -39.89 -4.21 18.45
C VAL A 5 -38.74 -4.97 19.10
N TYR A 6 -38.92 -6.26 19.42
CA TYR A 6 -37.85 -7.09 19.98
C TYR A 6 -36.65 -7.22 19.03
N PHE A 7 -36.87 -7.53 17.74
CA PHE A 7 -35.79 -7.58 16.75
C PHE A 7 -35.13 -6.21 16.52
N LEU A 8 -35.92 -5.13 16.50
CA LEU A 8 -35.41 -3.77 16.35
C LEU A 8 -34.48 -3.38 17.51
N ILE A 9 -34.84 -3.73 18.75
CA ILE A 9 -34.01 -3.47 19.93
C ILE A 9 -32.68 -4.22 19.83
N ILE A 10 -32.71 -5.51 19.48
CA ILE A 10 -31.48 -6.31 19.31
C ILE A 10 -30.58 -5.71 18.23
N TYR A 11 -31.15 -5.38 17.07
CA TYR A 11 -30.40 -4.75 15.98
C TYR A 11 -29.82 -3.40 16.41
N GLY A 12 -30.58 -2.60 17.15
CA GLY A 12 -30.13 -1.33 17.73
C GLY A 12 -28.96 -1.51 18.69
N CYS A 13 -29.01 -2.51 19.57
CA CYS A 13 -27.91 -2.84 20.48
C CYS A 13 -26.64 -3.27 19.73
N ILE A 14 -26.79 -4.11 18.69
CA ILE A 14 -25.65 -4.54 17.85
C ILE A 14 -25.04 -3.36 17.11
N ALA A 15 -25.86 -2.48 16.54
CA ALA A 15 -25.39 -1.28 15.85
C ALA A 15 -24.66 -0.34 16.81
N ALA A 16 -25.22 -0.09 18.00
CA ALA A 16 -24.60 0.75 19.02
C ALA A 16 -23.25 0.17 19.48
N ALA A 17 -23.19 -1.14 19.75
CA ALA A 17 -21.94 -1.81 20.09
C ALA A 17 -20.90 -1.69 18.95
N ASN A 18 -21.31 -1.89 17.70
CA ASN A 18 -20.43 -1.74 16.54
C ASN A 18 -19.87 -0.32 16.41
N THR A 19 -20.69 0.70 16.63
CA THR A 19 -20.25 2.10 16.64
C THR A 19 -19.22 2.34 17.73
N ILE A 20 -19.48 1.88 18.96
CA ILE A 20 -18.56 2.03 20.10
C ILE A 20 -17.21 1.35 19.81
N PHE A 21 -17.23 0.10 19.34
CA PHE A 21 -16.00 -0.61 18.98
C PHE A 21 -15.24 0.06 17.83
N THR A 22 -15.96 0.62 16.85
CA THR A 22 -15.35 1.36 15.75
C THR A 22 -14.66 2.63 16.24
N CYS A 23 -15.30 3.38 17.15
CA CYS A 23 -14.68 4.53 17.81
C CYS A 23 -13.44 4.12 18.60
N ILE A 24 -13.53 3.12 19.47
CA ILE A 24 -12.39 2.62 20.27
C ILE A 24 -11.23 2.22 19.35
N ARG A 25 -11.51 1.48 18.28
CA ARG A 25 -10.51 1.08 17.29
C ARG A 25 -9.85 2.28 16.62
N ALA A 26 -10.62 3.28 16.21
CA ALA A 26 -10.08 4.51 15.61
C ALA A 26 -9.14 5.24 16.57
N PHE A 27 -9.54 5.41 17.83
CA PHE A 27 -8.70 6.03 18.86
C PHE A 27 -7.44 5.22 19.16
N LEU A 28 -7.54 3.88 19.28
CA LEU A 28 -6.39 3.01 19.52
C LEU A 28 -5.36 3.08 18.38
N PHE A 29 -5.82 3.12 17.13
CA PHE A 29 -4.92 3.25 15.97
C PHE A 29 -4.22 4.61 15.94
N ALA A 30 -4.95 5.70 16.19
CA ALA A 30 -4.38 7.04 16.25
C ALA A 30 -3.36 7.17 17.39
N TYR A 31 -3.73 6.73 18.60
CA TYR A 31 -2.86 6.76 19.76
C TYR A 31 -1.63 5.87 19.60
N GLY A 32 -1.81 4.64 19.10
CA GLY A 32 -0.73 3.69 18.85
C GLY A 32 0.25 4.19 17.79
N GLY A 33 -0.24 4.80 16.71
CA GLY A 33 0.58 5.42 15.67
C GLY A 33 1.48 6.51 16.23
N ILE A 34 0.90 7.48 16.94
CA ILE A 34 1.63 8.60 17.56
C ILE A 34 2.66 8.07 18.57
N GLN A 35 2.29 7.11 19.42
CA GLN A 35 3.21 6.56 20.42
C GLN A 35 4.39 5.82 19.76
N ALA A 36 4.13 5.05 18.70
CA ALA A 36 5.17 4.38 17.93
C ALA A 36 6.11 5.39 17.24
N ALA A 37 5.55 6.43 16.63
CA ALA A 37 6.33 7.50 15.99
C ALA A 37 7.20 8.26 17.01
N ARG A 38 6.65 8.60 18.19
CA ARG A 38 7.42 9.23 19.29
C ARG A 38 8.57 8.36 19.75
N HIS A 39 8.33 7.06 19.96
CA HIS A 39 9.38 6.13 20.39
C HIS A 39 10.47 5.97 19.32
N LEU A 40 10.08 5.84 18.05
CA LEU A 40 11.01 5.75 16.93
C LEU A 40 11.87 7.03 16.80
N HIS A 41 11.24 8.20 16.86
CA HIS A 41 11.92 9.48 16.77
C HIS A 41 12.91 9.68 17.93
N ALA A 42 12.48 9.42 19.17
CA ALA A 42 13.35 9.53 20.35
C ALA A 42 14.57 8.59 20.27
N ASN A 43 14.35 7.34 19.86
CA ASN A 43 15.43 6.37 19.68
C ASN A 43 16.39 6.77 18.56
N LEU A 44 15.87 7.29 17.44
CA LEU A 44 16.67 7.74 16.32
C LEU A 44 17.53 8.95 16.73
N LEU A 45 16.93 9.94 17.39
CA LEU A 45 17.62 11.13 17.87
C LEU A 45 18.73 10.78 18.87
N HIS A 46 18.44 9.89 19.83
CA HIS A 46 19.43 9.43 20.81
C HIS A 46 20.64 8.76 20.16
N LYS A 47 20.41 7.94 19.12
CA LYS A 47 21.49 7.28 18.36
C LYS A 47 22.29 8.28 17.53
N LEU A 48 21.65 9.28 16.93
CA LEU A 48 22.32 10.31 16.15
C LEU A 48 23.22 11.21 17.02
N LEU A 49 22.74 11.58 18.22
CA LEU A 49 23.53 12.37 19.17
C LEU A 49 24.77 11.62 19.68
N LYS A 50 24.72 10.28 19.69
CA LYS A 50 25.86 9.41 20.07
C LYS A 50 26.73 8.99 18.88
N ALA A 51 26.41 9.42 17.66
CA ALA A 51 27.20 9.05 16.49
C ALA A 51 28.57 9.75 16.53
N SER A 52 29.62 9.05 16.08
CA SER A 52 30.97 9.61 16.02
C SER A 52 31.05 10.77 15.02
N ALA A 53 31.98 11.71 15.24
CA ALA A 53 32.25 12.79 14.28
C ALA A 53 32.56 12.24 12.87
N SER A 54 33.31 11.13 12.79
CA SER A 54 33.61 10.47 11.51
C SER A 54 32.37 9.93 10.77
N TRP A 55 31.27 9.65 11.46
CA TRP A 55 30.01 9.27 10.83
C TRP A 55 29.35 10.48 10.19
N TRP A 56 29.35 11.62 10.88
CA TRP A 56 28.83 12.90 10.37
C TRP A 56 29.63 13.40 9.15
N ASP A 57 30.94 13.18 9.12
CA ASP A 57 31.77 13.54 7.95
C ASP A 57 31.45 12.67 6.71
N ARG A 58 31.08 11.41 6.92
CA ARG A 58 30.77 10.46 5.84
C ARG A 58 29.31 10.51 5.38
N THR A 59 28.40 10.99 6.22
CA THR A 59 26.97 11.00 5.92
C THR A 59 26.47 12.41 5.63
N PRO A 60 25.95 12.68 4.42
CA PRO A 60 25.43 14.00 4.10
C PRO A 60 24.23 14.32 4.99
N SER A 61 24.23 15.51 5.59
CA SER A 61 23.17 16.00 6.50
C SER A 61 21.77 15.90 5.89
N GLY A 62 21.63 16.13 4.58
CA GLY A 62 20.37 15.96 3.85
C GLY A 62 19.79 14.54 3.90
N ARG A 63 20.64 13.49 3.95
CA ARG A 63 20.16 12.10 4.12
C ARG A 63 19.62 11.87 5.52
N VAL A 64 20.23 12.47 6.54
CA VAL A 64 19.78 12.37 7.93
C VAL A 64 18.43 13.07 8.10
N ILE A 65 18.31 14.29 7.57
CA ILE A 65 17.05 15.06 7.59
C ILE A 65 15.95 14.30 6.84
N ASN A 66 16.22 13.82 5.62
CA ASN A 66 15.25 13.04 4.86
C ASN A 66 14.78 11.80 5.62
N ARG A 67 15.67 11.14 6.36
CA ARG A 67 15.31 9.97 7.16
C ARG A 67 14.44 10.34 8.35
N ILE A 68 14.79 11.37 9.10
CA ILE A 68 13.99 11.84 10.25
C ILE A 68 12.62 12.33 9.78
N CYS A 69 12.56 13.11 8.70
CA CYS A 69 11.28 13.64 8.23
C CYS A 69 10.44 12.58 7.52
N SER A 70 10.99 11.90 6.50
CA SER A 70 10.22 10.99 5.64
C SER A 70 9.89 9.66 6.32
N ASP A 71 10.84 9.03 7.03
CA ASP A 71 10.58 7.73 7.63
C ASP A 71 9.66 7.87 8.86
N VAL A 72 9.85 8.92 9.67
CA VAL A 72 8.96 9.19 10.81
C VAL A 72 7.56 9.56 10.33
N TYR A 73 7.42 10.39 9.29
CA TYR A 73 6.12 10.67 8.66
C TYR A 73 5.46 9.39 8.16
N THR A 74 6.23 8.47 7.56
CA THR A 74 5.70 7.18 7.12
C THR A 74 5.19 6.33 8.31
N CYS A 75 5.89 6.35 9.45
CA CYS A 75 5.46 5.64 10.65
C CYS A 75 4.29 6.29 11.40
N ASP A 76 4.16 7.62 11.33
CA ASP A 76 3.12 8.37 12.03
C ASP A 76 1.77 8.32 11.30
N ASP A 77 1.79 8.46 9.96
CA ASP A 77 0.57 8.65 9.17
C ASP A 77 0.27 7.45 8.25
N ASN A 78 1.22 7.10 7.37
CA ASN A 78 0.98 6.07 6.36
C ASN A 78 0.86 4.65 6.93
N LEU A 79 1.76 4.25 7.84
CA LEU A 79 1.81 2.88 8.36
C LEU A 79 0.55 2.53 9.17
N PRO A 80 0.07 3.36 10.13
CA PRO A 80 -1.15 3.07 10.87
C PRO A 80 -2.38 3.00 9.96
N PHE A 81 -2.46 3.89 8.96
CA PHE A 81 -3.54 3.88 7.98
C PHE A 81 -3.58 2.58 7.16
N GLN A 82 -2.44 2.15 6.62
CA GLN A 82 -2.35 0.91 5.84
C GLN A 82 -2.60 -0.33 6.70
N LEU A 83 -2.13 -0.35 7.95
CA LEU A 83 -2.44 -1.42 8.90
C LEU A 83 -3.94 -1.47 9.20
N ASN A 84 -4.61 -0.32 9.34
CA ASN A 84 -6.04 -0.25 9.58
C ASN A 84 -6.83 -0.92 8.43
N ILE A 85 -6.48 -0.59 7.19
CA ILE A 85 -7.08 -1.19 5.99
C ILE A 85 -6.78 -2.69 5.95
N LEU A 86 -5.53 -3.10 6.19
CA LEU A 86 -5.13 -4.51 6.18
C LEU A 86 -5.94 -5.34 7.19
N LEU A 87 -6.02 -4.88 8.44
CA LEU A 87 -6.79 -5.56 9.48
C LEU A 87 -8.28 -5.61 9.12
N ALA A 88 -8.85 -4.49 8.65
CA ALA A 88 -10.25 -4.45 8.24
C ALA A 88 -10.55 -5.45 7.12
N SER A 89 -9.72 -5.49 6.07
CA SER A 89 -9.86 -6.45 4.98
C SER A 89 -9.65 -7.89 5.44
N PHE A 90 -8.68 -8.15 6.32
CA PHE A 90 -8.40 -9.49 6.84
C PHE A 90 -9.57 -10.05 7.66
N PHE A 91 -10.10 -9.27 8.62
CA PHE A 91 -11.25 -9.69 9.41
C PHE A 91 -12.53 -9.77 8.59
N ASN A 92 -12.72 -8.88 7.61
CA ASN A 92 -13.84 -8.95 6.68
C ASN A 92 -13.80 -10.24 5.84
N LEU A 93 -12.62 -10.60 5.33
CA LEU A 93 -12.43 -11.85 4.58
C LEU A 93 -12.74 -13.08 5.45
N ILE A 94 -12.21 -13.14 6.66
CA ILE A 94 -12.49 -14.24 7.60
C ILE A 94 -13.98 -14.31 7.93
N GLY A 95 -14.60 -13.17 8.28
CA GLY A 95 -16.02 -13.11 8.62
C GLY A 95 -16.90 -13.59 7.47
N THR A 96 -16.63 -13.12 6.25
CA THR A 96 -17.35 -13.54 5.05
C THR A 96 -17.16 -15.04 4.78
N MET A 97 -15.94 -15.55 4.96
CA MET A 97 -15.65 -16.97 4.78
C MET A 97 -16.40 -17.84 5.80
N VAL A 98 -16.41 -17.46 7.07
CA VAL A 98 -17.12 -18.17 8.14
C VAL A 98 -18.63 -18.20 7.87
N ILE A 99 -19.23 -17.04 7.57
CA ILE A 99 -20.66 -16.94 7.26
C ILE A 99 -21.01 -17.82 6.04
N THR A 100 -20.18 -17.80 5.00
CA THR A 100 -20.39 -18.60 3.79
C THR A 100 -20.33 -20.11 4.08
N ILE A 101 -19.35 -20.57 4.87
CA ILE A 101 -19.19 -21.99 5.23
C ILE A 101 -20.36 -22.46 6.11
N MET A 102 -20.83 -21.62 7.05
CA MET A 102 -21.98 -21.94 7.88
C MET A 102 -23.29 -21.95 7.09
N GLY A 103 -23.44 -21.05 6.12
CA GLY A 103 -24.63 -20.97 5.26
C GLY A 103 -24.72 -22.12 4.25
N LEU A 104 -23.62 -22.40 3.52
CA LEU A 104 -23.54 -23.46 2.51
C LEU A 104 -22.32 -24.37 2.77
N PRO A 105 -22.42 -25.36 3.68
CA PRO A 105 -21.32 -26.26 4.00
C PRO A 105 -20.80 -27.05 2.79
N LEU A 106 -21.69 -27.36 1.84
CA LEU A 106 -21.37 -28.05 0.58
C LEU A 106 -20.35 -27.30 -0.30
N MET A 107 -20.20 -25.98 -0.12
CA MET A 107 -19.25 -25.16 -0.89
C MET A 107 -17.83 -25.17 -0.35
N THR A 108 -17.61 -25.70 0.86
CA THR A 108 -16.29 -25.75 1.52
C THR A 108 -15.15 -26.30 0.64
N PRO A 109 -15.28 -27.44 -0.06
CA PRO A 109 -14.19 -27.96 -0.90
C PRO A 109 -13.85 -27.04 -2.08
N ILE A 110 -14.85 -26.37 -2.67
CA ILE A 110 -14.67 -25.44 -3.80
C ILE A 110 -13.93 -24.19 -3.33
N ILE A 111 -14.32 -23.64 -2.17
CA ILE A 111 -13.65 -22.48 -1.57
C ILE A 111 -12.18 -22.79 -1.30
N LEU A 112 -11.87 -23.98 -0.77
CA LEU A 112 -10.50 -24.40 -0.48
C LEU A 112 -9.65 -24.54 -1.75
N LEU A 113 -10.23 -25.09 -2.83
CA LEU A 113 -9.57 -25.17 -4.13
C LEU A 113 -9.26 -23.77 -4.70
N LEU A 114 -10.23 -22.86 -4.64
CA LEU A 114 -10.06 -21.50 -5.15
C LEU A 114 -9.07 -20.66 -4.32
N LEU A 115 -9.05 -20.84 -3.00
CA LEU A 115 -8.02 -20.27 -2.12
C LEU A 115 -6.62 -20.74 -2.50
N THR A 116 -6.48 -22.02 -2.83
CA THR A 116 -5.20 -22.58 -3.27
C THR A 116 -4.74 -21.94 -4.59
N ILE A 117 -5.64 -21.82 -5.57
CA ILE A 117 -5.36 -21.14 -6.85
C ILE A 117 -4.98 -19.68 -6.60
N TYR A 118 -5.75 -18.98 -5.76
CA TYR A 118 -5.47 -17.60 -5.38
C TYR A 118 -4.08 -17.45 -4.75
N TYR A 119 -3.69 -18.34 -3.85
CA TYR A 119 -2.37 -18.33 -3.21
C TYR A 119 -1.22 -18.41 -4.24
N PHE A 120 -1.33 -19.29 -5.24
CA PHE A 120 -0.32 -19.38 -6.30
C PHE A 120 -0.26 -18.11 -7.16
N ILE A 121 -1.41 -17.57 -7.55
CA ILE A 121 -1.51 -16.32 -8.32
C ILE A 121 -0.91 -15.15 -7.52
N GLN A 122 -1.27 -15.04 -6.24
CA GLN A 122 -0.79 -14.01 -5.33
C GLN A 122 0.73 -14.09 -5.13
N LYS A 123 1.28 -15.31 -4.97
CA LYS A 123 2.73 -15.52 -4.86
C LYS A 123 3.47 -15.00 -6.09
N TYR A 124 2.99 -15.35 -7.28
CA TYR A 124 3.58 -14.88 -8.54
C TYR A 124 3.48 -13.35 -8.70
N TYR A 125 2.30 -12.80 -8.43
CA TYR A 125 2.05 -11.37 -8.49
C TYR A 125 2.95 -10.58 -7.51
N ARG A 126 3.09 -11.05 -6.27
CA ARG A 126 3.92 -10.39 -5.25
C ARG A 126 5.38 -10.31 -5.66
N LEU A 127 5.95 -11.40 -6.19
CA LEU A 127 7.33 -11.41 -6.66
C LEU A 127 7.52 -10.42 -7.83
N THR A 128 6.58 -10.42 -8.77
CA THR A 128 6.64 -9.57 -9.96
C THR A 128 6.50 -8.08 -9.62
N THR A 129 5.54 -7.73 -8.75
CA THR A 129 5.27 -6.33 -8.39
C THR A 129 6.38 -5.69 -7.57
N VAL A 130 7.08 -6.44 -6.73
CA VAL A 130 8.26 -5.93 -6.02
C VAL A 130 9.34 -5.49 -7.02
N GLU A 131 9.62 -6.31 -8.03
CA GLU A 131 10.58 -5.99 -9.08
C GLU A 131 10.13 -4.82 -9.97
N LEU A 132 8.85 -4.78 -10.36
CA LEU A 132 8.30 -3.66 -11.12
C LEU A 132 8.36 -2.34 -10.35
N LYS A 133 8.09 -2.37 -9.03
CA LYS A 133 8.23 -1.21 -8.15
C LYS A 133 9.69 -0.76 -8.04
N ARG A 134 10.64 -1.71 -7.98
CA ARG A 134 12.08 -1.43 -8.03
C ARG A 134 12.48 -0.75 -9.34
N LEU A 135 12.07 -1.29 -10.49
CA LEU A 135 12.35 -0.71 -11.81
C LEU A 135 11.75 0.69 -11.95
N THR A 136 10.55 0.90 -11.44
CA THR A 136 9.89 2.21 -11.43
C THR A 136 10.68 3.22 -10.61
N SER A 137 11.15 2.84 -9.41
CA SER A 137 11.97 3.71 -8.56
C SER A 137 13.34 4.00 -9.18
N LEU A 138 14.02 2.98 -9.76
CA LEU A 138 15.33 3.13 -10.39
C LEU A 138 15.30 4.02 -11.64
N SER A 139 14.24 3.93 -12.45
CA SER A 139 14.07 4.78 -13.64
C SER A 139 13.67 6.22 -13.32
N LEU A 140 13.06 6.47 -12.16
CA LEU A 140 12.57 7.79 -11.76
C LEU A 140 13.71 8.73 -11.32
N SER A 141 14.72 8.19 -10.63
CA SER A 141 15.89 8.95 -10.17
C SER A 141 16.64 9.70 -11.29
N PRO A 142 17.10 9.05 -12.38
CA PRO A 142 17.84 9.75 -13.44
C PRO A 142 16.99 10.75 -14.21
N PHE A 143 15.67 10.61 -14.23
CA PHE A 143 14.74 11.59 -14.79
C PHE A 143 14.73 12.88 -13.95
N TYR A 144 14.55 12.76 -12.62
CA TYR A 144 14.58 13.92 -11.72
C TYR A 144 15.94 14.61 -11.68
N SER A 145 17.04 13.85 -11.68
CA SER A 145 18.38 14.44 -11.71
C SER A 145 18.60 15.26 -12.99
N HIS A 146 18.25 14.71 -14.17
CA HIS A 146 18.37 15.43 -15.44
C HIS A 146 17.50 16.70 -15.48
N LEU A 147 16.29 16.62 -14.92
CA LEU A 147 15.41 17.78 -14.81
C LEU A 147 16.03 18.87 -13.91
N SER A 148 16.58 18.48 -12.76
CA SER A 148 17.28 19.39 -11.85
C SER A 148 18.48 20.05 -12.52
N ASP A 149 19.32 19.27 -13.22
CA ASP A 149 20.49 19.77 -13.93
C ASP A 149 20.10 20.73 -15.06
N THR A 150 19.01 20.44 -15.77
CA THR A 150 18.46 21.31 -16.82
C THR A 150 17.98 22.65 -16.26
N VAL A 151 17.30 22.64 -15.12
CA VAL A 151 16.80 23.86 -14.46
C VAL A 151 17.98 24.72 -13.97
N ASN A 152 18.96 24.09 -13.32
CA ASN A 152 20.15 24.80 -12.81
C ASN A 152 21.05 25.33 -13.93
N GLY A 153 21.17 24.59 -15.05
CA GLY A 153 22.02 24.93 -16.20
C GLY A 153 21.32 25.66 -17.34
N LEU A 154 20.09 26.15 -17.14
CA LEU A 154 19.20 26.60 -18.22
C LEU A 154 19.82 27.69 -19.10
N VAL A 155 20.53 28.65 -18.49
CA VAL A 155 21.19 29.76 -19.20
C VAL A 155 22.29 29.23 -20.13
N THR A 156 23.13 28.33 -19.64
CA THR A 156 24.22 27.71 -20.39
C THR A 156 23.70 26.87 -21.55
N ILE A 157 22.64 26.09 -21.32
CA ILE A 157 22.01 25.25 -22.36
C ILE A 157 21.44 26.11 -23.48
N ARG A 158 20.79 27.24 -23.14
CA ARG A 158 20.27 28.20 -24.13
C ARG A 158 21.39 28.91 -24.88
N ALA A 159 22.43 29.35 -24.17
CA ALA A 159 23.59 30.02 -24.78
C ALA A 159 24.32 29.12 -25.78
N GLN A 160 24.44 27.82 -25.49
CA GLN A 160 25.07 26.84 -26.37
C GLN A 160 24.12 26.22 -27.42
N ARG A 161 22.84 26.63 -27.44
CA ARG A 161 21.82 26.10 -28.36
C ARG A 161 21.64 24.57 -28.28
N PHE A 162 21.80 23.97 -27.10
CA PHE A 162 21.64 22.52 -26.87
C PHE A 162 20.24 22.11 -26.40
N VAL A 163 19.26 22.99 -26.52
CA VAL A 163 17.88 22.77 -26.03
C VAL A 163 17.28 21.47 -26.60
N ASP A 164 17.40 21.23 -27.91
CA ASP A 164 16.81 20.04 -28.54
C ASP A 164 17.46 18.74 -28.08
N ARG A 165 18.78 18.75 -27.85
CA ARG A 165 19.51 17.60 -27.33
C ARG A 165 19.05 17.23 -25.92
N PHE A 166 19.00 18.22 -25.03
CA PHE A 166 18.51 18.02 -23.65
C PHE A 166 17.03 17.61 -23.63
N ALA A 167 16.20 18.18 -24.51
CA ALA A 167 14.80 17.80 -24.62
C ALA A 167 14.62 16.35 -25.11
N LYS A 168 15.45 15.90 -26.06
CA LYS A 168 15.46 14.51 -26.53
C LYS A 168 15.85 13.55 -25.41
N GLU A 169 16.92 13.85 -24.69
CA GLU A 169 17.40 13.02 -23.58
C GLU A 169 16.37 12.94 -22.43
N LEU A 170 15.72 14.06 -22.11
CA LEU A 170 14.62 14.08 -21.14
C LEU A 170 13.46 13.18 -21.57
N ARG A 171 13.05 13.23 -22.85
CA ARG A 171 11.99 12.38 -23.40
C ARG A 171 12.35 10.89 -23.33
N GLU A 172 13.59 10.52 -23.62
CA GLU A 172 14.06 9.14 -23.52
C GLU A 172 13.99 8.62 -22.08
N ARG A 173 14.51 9.39 -21.11
CA ARG A 173 14.46 9.04 -19.68
C ARG A 173 13.02 8.95 -19.17
N LEU A 174 12.16 9.89 -19.56
CA LEU A 174 10.73 9.87 -19.23
C LEU A 174 10.04 8.64 -19.83
N THR A 175 10.35 8.30 -21.08
CA THR A 175 9.75 7.13 -21.77
C THR A 175 10.10 5.84 -21.03
N VAL A 176 11.34 5.68 -20.56
CA VAL A 176 11.75 4.51 -19.76
C VAL A 176 10.95 4.44 -18.46
N ASN A 177 10.78 5.56 -17.75
CA ASN A 177 10.00 5.59 -16.52
C ASN A 177 8.51 5.28 -16.77
N LEU A 178 7.92 5.87 -17.81
CA LEU A 178 6.52 5.61 -18.18
C LEU A 178 6.30 4.13 -18.56
N ARG A 179 7.24 3.49 -19.26
CA ARG A 179 7.17 2.05 -19.55
C ARG A 179 7.14 1.23 -18.27
N ALA A 180 8.02 1.54 -17.30
CA ALA A 180 8.04 0.83 -16.02
C ALA A 180 6.74 1.03 -15.23
N GLN A 181 6.23 2.26 -15.16
CA GLN A 181 4.94 2.56 -14.52
C GLN A 181 3.78 1.84 -15.20
N PHE A 182 3.73 1.85 -16.53
CA PHE A 182 2.69 1.16 -17.30
C PHE A 182 2.72 -0.35 -17.06
N SER A 183 3.91 -0.97 -17.00
CA SER A 183 4.05 -2.39 -16.64
C SER A 183 3.53 -2.67 -15.22
N SER A 184 3.78 -1.78 -14.25
CA SER A 184 3.23 -1.90 -12.90
C SER A 184 1.70 -1.82 -12.86
N LEU A 185 1.12 -0.92 -13.65
CA LEU A 185 -0.33 -0.80 -13.80
C LEU A 185 -0.93 -2.03 -14.47
N ALA A 186 -0.31 -2.51 -15.55
CA ALA A 186 -0.73 -3.71 -16.27
C ALA A 186 -0.70 -4.96 -15.37
N ALA A 187 0.33 -5.11 -14.52
CA ALA A 187 0.38 -6.20 -13.54
C ALA A 187 -0.79 -6.13 -12.55
N THR A 188 -1.13 -4.93 -12.07
CA THR A 188 -2.27 -4.72 -11.15
C THR A 188 -3.60 -5.08 -11.81
N GLN A 189 -3.79 -4.68 -13.07
CA GLN A 189 -4.98 -5.06 -13.83
C GLN A 189 -5.04 -6.56 -14.13
N TRP A 190 -3.91 -7.18 -14.43
CA TRP A 190 -3.82 -8.63 -14.62
C TRP A 190 -4.31 -9.39 -13.38
N LEU A 191 -3.90 -8.98 -12.17
CA LEU A 191 -4.40 -9.58 -10.95
C LEU A 191 -5.90 -9.34 -10.76
N SER A 192 -6.36 -8.10 -11.02
CA SER A 192 -7.78 -7.74 -10.91
C SER A 192 -8.67 -8.62 -11.77
N ILE A 193 -8.30 -8.85 -13.03
CA ILE A 193 -9.07 -9.71 -13.94
C ILE A 193 -9.11 -11.16 -13.43
N ARG A 194 -7.98 -11.70 -12.96
CA ARG A 194 -7.93 -13.06 -12.41
C ARG A 194 -8.78 -13.22 -11.16
N LEU A 195 -8.78 -12.22 -10.28
CA LEU A 195 -9.65 -12.16 -9.11
C LEU A 195 -11.13 -12.12 -9.48
N SER A 196 -11.50 -11.29 -10.47
CA SER A 196 -12.87 -11.23 -10.97
C SER A 196 -13.33 -12.57 -11.56
N LEU A 197 -12.47 -13.29 -12.27
CA LEU A 197 -12.79 -14.63 -12.79
C LEU A 197 -13.04 -15.65 -11.67
N ILE A 198 -12.22 -15.61 -10.60
CA ILE A 198 -12.42 -16.46 -9.41
C ILE A 198 -13.76 -16.11 -8.75
N ALA A 199 -14.07 -14.82 -8.59
CA ALA A 199 -15.32 -14.36 -8.00
C ALA A 199 -16.55 -14.83 -8.80
N VAL A 200 -16.51 -14.72 -10.13
CA VAL A 200 -17.57 -15.22 -11.02
C VAL A 200 -17.74 -16.74 -10.86
N GLY A 201 -16.64 -17.50 -10.73
CA GLY A 201 -16.70 -18.94 -10.46
C GLY A 201 -17.39 -19.28 -9.13
N ILE A 202 -17.13 -18.51 -8.08
CA ILE A 202 -17.81 -18.67 -6.77
C ILE A 202 -19.31 -18.39 -6.93
N VAL A 203 -19.68 -17.27 -7.57
CA VAL A 203 -21.09 -16.91 -7.75
C VAL A 203 -21.84 -17.94 -8.60
N ALA A 204 -21.22 -18.44 -9.67
CA ALA A 204 -21.82 -19.47 -10.52
C ALA A 204 -22.04 -20.79 -9.78
N THR A 205 -21.09 -21.22 -8.95
CA THR A 205 -21.24 -22.44 -8.15
C THR A 205 -22.33 -22.31 -7.09
N ILE A 206 -22.42 -21.15 -6.43
CA ILE A 206 -23.53 -20.84 -5.50
C ILE A 206 -24.86 -20.91 -6.24
N ALA A 207 -24.97 -20.28 -7.42
CA ALA A 207 -26.21 -20.26 -8.21
C ALA A 207 -26.66 -21.63 -8.72
N ILE A 208 -25.73 -22.57 -8.95
CA ILE A 208 -26.06 -23.96 -9.33
C ILE A 208 -26.48 -24.79 -8.10
N SER A 209 -25.97 -24.45 -6.92
CA SER A 209 -26.25 -25.16 -5.67
C SER A 209 -27.50 -24.70 -4.92
N ALA A 210 -28.03 -23.52 -5.26
CA ALA A 210 -29.25 -22.95 -4.72
C ALA A 210 -30.48 -23.40 -5.52
#